data_AF-A0A4V1SL67-F1
#
_entry.id   AF-A0A4V1SL67-F1
#
_cell.length_a   1.000
_cell.length_b   1.000
_cell.length_c   1.000
_cell.angle_alpha   90.00
_cell.angle_beta   90.00
_cell.angle_gamma   90.00
#
_symmetry.space_group_name_H-M   'P 1'
#
loop_
_entity.id
_entity.type
_entity.pdbx_description
1 polymer ?
#
loop_
_entity_poly.entity_id
_entity_poly.type
_entity_poly.pdbx_seq_one_letter_code
_entity_poly.pdbx_strand_id
1 'polypeptide(L)'
;MTNSIFTPVEKSFDVAKIREDFPILKTIVHGKPLIYFDNAATSQKPQQVIDRIIRYYEHENANIHRAIYHLSELATAGYEGARDTIQKHLNAAKREEIIYVRGATEGINLVASSWGRKNLQPGDEVIVSGMEHHANIVPWQMICEEKGAKLRVIPVDENGELI
;
A
#
# COMPACT_ATOMS: atom_id res chain seq x y z
N MET A 1 -24.28 -25.67 -40.44
CA MET A 1 -24.88 -25.53 -39.09
C MET A 1 -23.94 -26.17 -38.08
N THR A 2 -23.89 -25.61 -36.87
CA THR A 2 -23.24 -26.08 -35.62
C THR A 2 -21.71 -26.16 -35.61
N ASN A 3 -20.96 -25.65 -34.62
CA ASN A 3 -21.29 -24.95 -33.38
C ASN A 3 -20.09 -24.09 -32.98
N SER A 4 -20.35 -22.86 -32.51
CA SER A 4 -19.35 -21.99 -31.89
C SER A 4 -18.89 -22.60 -30.56
N ILE A 5 -17.61 -22.96 -30.47
CA ILE A 5 -16.95 -23.36 -29.22
C ILE A 5 -16.18 -22.14 -28.70
N PHE A 6 -16.91 -21.10 -28.35
CA PHE A 6 -16.40 -20.06 -27.47
C PHE A 6 -17.50 -19.76 -26.45
N THR A 7 -17.47 -20.48 -25.34
CA THR A 7 -18.18 -20.08 -24.13
C THR A 7 -17.33 -19.01 -23.46
N PRO A 8 -17.79 -17.74 -23.37
CA PRO A 8 -17.14 -16.78 -22.51
C PRO A 8 -17.33 -17.28 -21.08
N VAL A 9 -16.24 -17.55 -20.37
CA VAL A 9 -16.32 -17.69 -18.91
C VAL A 9 -16.55 -16.29 -18.38
N GLU A 10 -17.81 -15.87 -18.27
CA GLU A 10 -18.18 -14.79 -17.35
C GLU A 10 -17.80 -15.27 -15.95
N LYS A 11 -16.64 -14.85 -15.45
CA LYS A 11 -16.39 -14.87 -14.02
C LYS A 11 -17.33 -13.84 -13.40
N SER A 12 -18.54 -14.25 -13.04
CA SER A 12 -19.46 -13.43 -12.27
C SER A 12 -18.83 -13.11 -10.92
N PHE A 13 -18.73 -11.81 -10.58
CA PHE A 13 -18.24 -11.36 -9.28
C PHE A 13 -19.31 -11.63 -8.20
N ASP A 14 -19.08 -12.64 -7.37
CA ASP A 14 -19.98 -13.00 -6.27
C ASP A 14 -19.58 -12.25 -4.97
N VAL A 15 -20.20 -11.09 -4.77
CA VAL A 15 -19.96 -10.25 -3.59
C VAL A 15 -20.42 -10.91 -2.29
N ALA A 16 -21.47 -11.75 -2.33
CA ALA A 16 -21.99 -12.39 -1.13
C ALA A 16 -20.96 -13.39 -0.59
N LYS A 17 -20.39 -14.21 -1.49
CA LYS A 17 -19.29 -15.12 -1.16
C LYS A 17 -18.05 -14.39 -0.64
N ILE A 18 -17.64 -13.29 -1.29
CA ILE A 18 -16.46 -12.52 -0.83
C ILE A 18 -16.68 -11.96 0.57
N ARG A 19 -17.88 -11.48 0.91
CA ARG A 19 -18.18 -10.96 2.25
C ARG A 19 -18.04 -12.00 3.35
N GLU A 20 -18.17 -13.29 3.04
CA GLU A 20 -17.98 -14.37 4.01
C GLU A 20 -16.54 -14.43 4.53
N ASP A 21 -15.56 -14.04 3.70
CA ASP A 21 -14.14 -13.96 4.08
C ASP A 21 -13.85 -12.83 5.07
N PHE A 22 -14.74 -11.85 5.25
CA PHE A 22 -14.52 -10.70 6.14
C PHE A 22 -15.35 -10.85 7.43
N PRO A 23 -14.80 -11.47 8.49
CA PRO A 23 -15.58 -11.82 9.69
C PRO A 23 -16.25 -10.60 10.34
N ILE A 24 -15.58 -9.45 10.33
CA ILE A 24 -16.10 -8.21 10.97
C ILE A 24 -17.40 -7.70 10.32
N LEU A 25 -17.69 -8.03 9.06
CA LEU A 25 -18.91 -7.59 8.38
C LEU A 25 -20.18 -8.28 8.90
N LYS A 26 -20.04 -9.30 9.76
CA LYS A 26 -21.14 -9.95 10.49
C LYS A 26 -21.48 -9.24 11.80
N THR A 27 -20.73 -8.21 12.19
CA THR A 27 -20.91 -7.46 13.43
C THR A 27 -22.21 -6.67 13.44
N ILE A 28 -22.86 -6.62 14.61
CA ILE A 28 -23.99 -5.74 14.88
C ILE A 28 -23.49 -4.51 15.66
N VAL A 29 -23.81 -3.31 15.15
CA VAL A 29 -23.45 -2.03 15.76
C VAL A 29 -24.75 -1.28 16.08
N HIS A 30 -24.96 -0.93 17.35
CA HIS A 30 -26.20 -0.28 17.83
C HIS A 30 -27.49 -1.01 17.41
N GLY A 31 -27.48 -2.35 17.48
CA GLY A 31 -28.63 -3.19 17.12
C GLY A 31 -28.89 -3.33 15.62
N LYS A 32 -28.02 -2.83 14.74
CA LYS A 32 -28.15 -2.93 13.28
C LYS A 32 -26.91 -3.60 12.64
N PRO A 33 -27.05 -4.25 11.47
CA PRO A 33 -25.90 -4.76 10.73
C PRO A 33 -24.90 -3.66 10.39
N LEU A 34 -23.60 -3.96 10.51
CA LEU A 34 -22.54 -3.05 10.11
C LEU A 34 -22.59 -2.74 8.61
N ILE A 35 -22.69 -1.45 8.28
CA ILE A 35 -22.45 -0.91 6.93
C ILE A 35 -21.21 -0.03 7.01
N TYR A 36 -20.08 -0.54 6.49
CA TYR A 36 -18.78 0.12 6.60
C TYR A 36 -18.40 0.81 5.28
N PHE A 37 -18.62 2.12 5.19
CA PHE A 37 -18.32 2.96 4.02
C PHE A 37 -17.12 3.91 4.23
N ASP A 38 -16.27 3.61 5.20
CA ASP A 38 -15.05 4.38 5.50
C ASP A 38 -13.76 3.70 4.98
N ASN A 39 -13.88 2.97 3.86
CA ASN A 39 -12.79 2.13 3.33
C ASN A 39 -11.58 2.93 2.84
N ALA A 40 -11.77 4.21 2.51
CA ALA A 40 -10.70 5.11 2.08
C ALA A 40 -9.73 5.46 3.23
N ALA A 41 -10.21 5.45 4.48
CA ALA A 41 -9.37 5.63 5.66
C ALA A 41 -8.64 4.33 6.03
N THR A 42 -9.36 3.20 6.09
CA THR A 42 -8.78 1.86 6.23
C THR A 42 -9.76 0.79 5.78
N SER A 43 -9.27 -0.33 5.24
CA SER A 43 -10.10 -1.45 4.81
C SER A 43 -10.30 -2.49 5.91
N GLN A 44 -11.35 -3.30 5.83
CA GLN A 44 -11.45 -4.51 6.65
C GLN A 44 -10.53 -5.61 6.13
N LYS A 45 -10.18 -6.58 6.98
CA LYS A 45 -9.19 -7.62 6.63
C LYS A 45 -9.90 -8.97 6.43
N PRO A 46 -9.60 -9.71 5.36
CA PRO A 46 -10.16 -11.04 5.17
C PRO A 46 -9.49 -12.04 6.13
N GLN A 47 -10.17 -13.14 6.43
CA GLN A 47 -9.74 -14.15 7.41
C GLN A 47 -8.35 -14.70 7.08
N GLN A 48 -8.04 -14.89 5.80
CA GLN A 48 -6.76 -15.37 5.31
C GLN A 48 -5.58 -14.47 5.74
N VAL A 49 -5.79 -13.14 5.79
CA VAL A 49 -4.77 -12.18 6.26
C VAL A 49 -4.59 -12.30 7.77
N ILE A 50 -5.69 -12.45 8.51
CA ILE A 50 -5.67 -12.62 9.96
C ILE A 50 -4.94 -13.92 10.33
N ASP A 51 -5.31 -15.03 9.70
CA ASP A 51 -4.72 -16.36 9.93
C ASP A 51 -3.23 -16.39 9.61
N ARG A 52 -2.79 -15.67 8.56
CA ARG A 52 -1.37 -15.58 8.21
C ARG A 52 -0.55 -14.91 9.31
N ILE A 53 -1.08 -13.84 9.90
CA ILE A 53 -0.44 -13.11 11.01
C ILE A 53 -0.39 -14.00 12.26
N ILE A 54 -1.51 -14.66 12.60
CA ILE A 54 -1.59 -15.60 13.72
C ILE A 54 -0.54 -16.71 13.56
N ARG A 55 -0.54 -17.38 12.41
CA ARG A 55 0.42 -18.44 12.08
C ARG A 55 1.87 -17.97 12.23
N TYR A 56 2.19 -16.75 11.80
CA TYR A 56 3.54 -16.21 11.98
C TYR A 56 3.92 -16.20 13.45
N TYR A 57 3.07 -15.61 14.31
CA TYR A 57 3.37 -15.49 15.73
C TYR A 57 3.34 -16.81 16.50
N GLU A 58 2.47 -17.76 16.11
CA GLU A 58 2.37 -19.06 16.77
C GLU A 58 3.47 -20.05 16.37
N HIS A 59 3.99 -19.95 15.13
CA HIS A 59 4.82 -21.03 14.56
C HIS A 59 6.12 -20.57 13.86
N GLU A 60 6.27 -19.29 13.51
CA GLU A 60 7.36 -18.85 12.61
C GLU A 60 8.15 -17.64 13.16
N ASN A 61 7.76 -17.08 14.31
CA ASN A 61 8.32 -15.82 14.80
C ASN A 61 9.81 -15.94 15.18
N ALA A 62 10.65 -15.25 14.42
CA ALA A 62 12.07 -15.08 14.67
C ALA A 62 12.57 -13.79 14.01
N ASN A 63 13.74 -13.30 14.42
CA ASN A 63 14.40 -12.25 13.67
C ASN A 63 14.83 -12.76 12.30
N ILE A 64 14.53 -11.97 11.26
CA ILE A 64 14.96 -12.21 9.89
C ILE A 64 16.44 -11.87 9.71
N HIS A 65 17.12 -12.54 8.77
CA HIS A 65 18.50 -12.25 8.35
C HIS A 65 19.58 -12.34 9.44
N ARG A 66 19.29 -12.92 10.62
CA ARG A 66 20.19 -12.90 11.77
C ARG A 66 20.86 -14.24 12.10
N ALA A 67 20.34 -15.39 11.65
CA ALA A 67 20.91 -16.67 12.06
C ALA A 67 20.55 -17.86 11.14
N ILE A 68 21.33 -18.93 11.25
CA ILE A 68 21.18 -20.19 10.51
C ILE A 68 20.47 -21.21 11.42
N TYR A 69 19.24 -20.91 11.82
CA TYR A 69 18.37 -21.89 12.50
C TYR A 69 16.97 -21.84 11.90
N HIS A 70 16.26 -22.96 12.04
CA HIS A 70 15.02 -23.24 11.33
C HIS A 70 13.98 -22.09 11.33
N LEU A 71 13.66 -21.54 12.51
CA LEU A 71 12.68 -20.44 12.58
C LEU A 71 13.17 -19.15 11.92
N SER A 72 14.48 -18.85 11.97
CA SER A 72 15.04 -17.68 11.28
C SER A 72 14.98 -17.84 9.76
N GLU A 73 15.20 -19.05 9.24
CA GLU A 73 15.02 -19.37 7.81
C GLU A 73 13.55 -19.23 7.38
N LEU A 74 12.61 -19.77 8.15
CA LEU A 74 11.17 -19.64 7.88
C LEU A 74 10.70 -18.18 7.89
N ALA A 75 11.09 -17.41 8.90
CA ALA A 75 10.75 -15.99 9.00
C ALA A 75 11.33 -15.20 7.82
N THR A 76 12.58 -15.46 7.46
CA THR A 76 13.27 -14.79 6.35
C THR A 76 12.62 -15.13 5.01
N ALA A 77 12.31 -16.41 4.77
CA ALA A 77 11.62 -16.85 3.56
C ALA A 77 10.22 -16.24 3.45
N GLY A 78 9.47 -16.16 4.54
CA GLY A 78 8.16 -15.51 4.57
C GLY A 78 8.23 -14.00 4.27
N TYR A 79 9.22 -13.31 4.84
CA TYR A 79 9.43 -11.88 4.65
C TYR A 79 9.87 -11.55 3.21
N GLU A 80 10.87 -12.25 2.67
CA GLU A 80 11.31 -12.02 1.28
C GLU A 80 10.29 -12.53 0.25
N GLY A 81 9.54 -13.58 0.57
CA GLY A 81 8.42 -14.03 -0.26
C GLY A 81 7.27 -13.00 -0.34
N ALA A 82 7.02 -12.27 0.74
CA ALA A 82 6.11 -11.13 0.71
C ALA A 82 6.66 -10.01 -0.20
N ARG A 83 7.99 -9.77 -0.21
CA ARG A 83 8.62 -8.77 -1.08
C ARG A 83 8.46 -9.14 -2.55
N ASP A 84 8.64 -10.43 -2.88
CA ASP A 84 8.43 -10.96 -4.22
C ASP A 84 6.98 -10.84 -4.68
N THR A 85 6.03 -11.03 -3.76
CA THR A 85 4.61 -10.84 -4.05
C THR A 85 4.31 -9.38 -4.39
N ILE A 86 4.86 -8.43 -3.62
CA ILE A 86 4.69 -6.99 -3.87
C ILE A 86 5.37 -6.57 -5.18
N GLN A 87 6.60 -7.04 -5.43
CA GLN A 87 7.33 -6.77 -6.66
C GLN A 87 6.50 -7.18 -7.90
N LYS A 88 5.92 -8.38 -7.88
CA LYS A 88 5.03 -8.85 -8.96
C LYS A 88 3.75 -8.04 -9.05
N HIS A 89 3.12 -7.72 -7.91
CA HIS A 89 1.88 -6.95 -7.87
C HIS A 89 2.03 -5.55 -8.47
N LEU A 90 3.15 -4.87 -8.18
CA LEU A 90 3.47 -3.55 -8.72
C LEU A 90 4.18 -3.61 -10.08
N ASN A 91 4.52 -4.81 -10.56
CA ASN A 91 5.32 -5.03 -11.77
C ASN A 91 6.67 -4.26 -11.74
N ALA A 92 7.31 -4.18 -10.58
CA ALA A 92 8.64 -3.59 -10.43
C ALA A 92 9.70 -4.47 -11.12
N ALA A 93 10.82 -3.91 -11.56
CA ALA A 93 11.82 -4.68 -12.31
C ALA A 93 12.57 -5.67 -11.40
N LYS A 94 12.80 -5.28 -10.14
CA LYS A 94 13.58 -6.06 -9.17
C LYS A 94 12.97 -6.01 -7.78
N ARG A 95 13.22 -7.05 -6.96
CA ARG A 95 12.71 -7.10 -5.57
C ARG A 95 13.35 -6.02 -4.70
N GLU A 96 14.60 -5.65 -4.99
CA GLU A 96 15.40 -4.68 -4.24
C GLU A 96 14.85 -3.25 -4.37
N GLU A 97 13.97 -2.99 -5.33
CA GLU A 97 13.26 -1.72 -5.49
C GLU A 97 12.09 -1.59 -4.50
N ILE A 98 11.68 -2.69 -3.86
CA ILE A 98 10.61 -2.71 -2.86
C ILE A 98 11.21 -2.48 -1.48
N ILE A 99 10.99 -1.31 -0.89
CA ILE A 99 11.45 -0.97 0.46
C ILE A 99 10.26 -1.01 1.42
N TYR A 100 10.38 -1.80 2.49
CA TYR A 100 9.36 -1.84 3.53
C TYR A 100 9.47 -0.62 4.43
N VAL A 101 8.34 0.07 4.61
CA VAL A 101 8.13 1.18 5.53
C VAL A 101 6.80 0.97 6.25
N ARG A 102 6.57 1.70 7.35
CA ARG A 102 5.35 1.63 8.16
C ARG A 102 4.09 2.03 7.39
N GLY A 103 4.23 2.87 6.37
CA GLY A 103 3.13 3.30 5.50
C GLY A 103 3.55 4.35 4.48
N ALA A 104 2.62 4.77 3.63
CA ALA A 104 2.89 5.70 2.52
C ALA A 104 3.53 7.01 3.00
N THR A 105 3.08 7.59 4.12
CA THR A 105 3.65 8.80 4.70
C THR A 105 5.14 8.66 5.02
N GLU A 106 5.57 7.52 5.58
CA GLU A 106 6.99 7.28 5.85
C GLU A 106 7.78 7.07 4.56
N GLY A 107 7.19 6.40 3.56
CA GLY A 107 7.81 6.22 2.24
C GLY A 107 8.13 7.55 1.56
N ILE A 108 7.18 8.49 1.57
CA ILE A 108 7.39 9.84 1.00
C ILE A 108 8.47 10.60 1.80
N ASN A 109 8.42 10.53 3.14
CA ASN A 109 9.44 11.15 3.99
C ASN A 109 10.84 10.56 3.75
N LEU A 110 10.94 9.26 3.52
CA LEU A 110 12.20 8.58 3.18
C LEU A 110 12.79 9.18 1.90
N VAL A 111 11.98 9.35 0.85
CA VAL A 111 12.43 9.94 -0.42
C VAL A 111 12.84 11.40 -0.22
N ALA A 112 12.00 12.23 0.40
CA ALA A 112 12.31 13.64 0.64
C ALA A 112 13.58 13.83 1.49
N SER A 113 13.73 13.03 2.55
CA SER A 113 14.85 13.13 3.49
C SER A 113 16.15 12.53 2.98
N SER A 114 16.11 11.57 2.06
CA SER A 114 17.31 10.93 1.50
C SER A 114 17.67 11.54 0.14
N TRP A 115 16.82 11.33 -0.86
CA TRP A 115 17.03 11.83 -2.20
C TRP A 115 16.85 13.35 -2.25
N GLY A 116 15.78 13.90 -1.67
CA GLY A 116 15.52 15.35 -1.69
C GLY A 116 16.66 16.14 -1.07
N ARG A 117 17.12 15.75 0.13
CA ARG A 117 18.28 16.36 0.79
C ARG A 117 19.58 16.29 0.00
N LYS A 118 19.80 15.23 -0.77
CA LYS A 118 21.03 15.08 -1.53
C LYS A 118 21.01 15.86 -2.85
N ASN A 119 19.84 15.96 -3.48
CA ASN A 119 19.74 16.38 -4.88
C ASN A 119 19.15 17.79 -5.07
N LEU A 120 18.23 18.24 -4.22
CA LEU A 120 17.63 19.57 -4.36
C LEU A 120 18.65 20.67 -4.04
N GLN A 121 18.70 21.67 -4.92
CA GLN A 121 19.53 22.87 -4.82
C GLN A 121 18.67 24.13 -4.68
N PRO A 122 19.26 25.25 -4.22
CA PRO A 122 18.57 26.53 -4.21
C PRO A 122 18.05 26.91 -5.61
N GLY A 123 16.77 27.26 -5.68
CA GLY A 123 16.10 27.65 -6.93
C GLY A 123 15.44 26.51 -7.71
N ASP A 124 15.70 25.23 -7.36
CA ASP A 124 14.97 24.09 -7.93
C ASP A 124 13.47 24.15 -7.58
N GLU A 125 12.64 23.45 -8.35
CA GLU A 125 11.20 23.39 -8.13
C GLU A 125 10.72 21.96 -7.92
N VAL A 126 9.93 21.74 -6.87
CA VAL A 126 9.17 20.52 -6.62
C VAL A 126 7.72 20.80 -6.96
N ILE A 127 7.13 19.98 -7.83
CA ILE A 127 5.75 20.16 -8.30
C ILE A 127 4.86 19.13 -7.61
N VAL A 128 3.78 19.58 -7.00
CA VAL A 128 2.70 18.76 -6.43
C VAL A 128 1.36 19.21 -7.00
N SER A 129 0.31 18.40 -6.86
CA SER A 129 -1.04 18.81 -7.24
C SER A 129 -1.81 19.48 -6.10
N GLY A 130 -2.85 20.24 -6.43
CA GLY A 130 -3.82 20.75 -5.44
C GLY A 130 -4.71 19.67 -4.83
N MET A 131 -4.62 18.42 -5.32
CA MET A 131 -5.37 17.26 -4.80
C MET A 131 -4.56 16.41 -3.81
N GLU A 132 -3.29 16.73 -3.57
CA GLU A 132 -2.44 15.88 -2.74
C GLU A 132 -2.96 15.75 -1.30
N HIS A 133 -2.89 14.54 -0.76
CA HIS A 133 -3.02 14.34 0.68
C HIS A 133 -1.84 15.00 1.42
N HIS A 134 -2.05 15.51 2.63
CA HIS A 134 -1.01 16.20 3.41
C HIS A 134 0.32 15.43 3.54
N ALA A 135 0.24 14.09 3.58
CA ALA A 135 1.40 13.20 3.59
C ALA A 135 2.35 13.39 2.39
N ASN A 136 1.83 13.86 1.24
CA ASN A 136 2.57 14.17 0.03
C ASN A 136 2.75 15.69 -0.21
N ILE A 137 2.57 16.51 0.82
CA ILE A 137 2.83 17.97 0.75
C ILE A 137 3.90 18.36 1.78
N VAL A 138 3.66 18.01 3.05
CA VAL A 138 4.48 18.48 4.18
C VAL A 138 5.96 18.11 4.03
N PRO A 139 6.34 16.87 3.64
CA PRO A 139 7.75 16.53 3.47
C PRO A 139 8.45 17.38 2.40
N TRP A 140 7.75 17.70 1.31
CA TRP A 140 8.27 18.54 0.22
C TRP A 140 8.38 20.00 0.62
N GLN A 141 7.39 20.52 1.35
CA GLN A 141 7.44 21.87 1.90
C GLN A 141 8.66 22.04 2.81
N MET A 142 8.87 21.12 3.76
CA MET A 142 9.99 21.17 4.70
C MET A 142 11.34 21.12 3.98
N ILE A 143 11.52 20.22 3.01
CA ILE A 143 12.80 20.11 2.31
C ILE A 143 13.04 21.28 1.35
N CYS A 144 11.99 21.84 0.74
CA CYS A 144 12.13 23.05 -0.08
C CYS A 144 12.59 24.23 0.76
N GLU A 145 12.01 24.41 1.96
CA GLU A 145 12.43 25.44 2.92
C GLU A 145 13.89 25.22 3.37
N GLU A 146 14.27 23.98 3.71
CA GLU A 146 15.64 23.62 4.10
C GLU A 146 16.66 23.90 2.99
N LYS A 147 16.29 23.67 1.72
CA LYS A 147 17.19 23.75 0.56
C LYS A 147 17.15 25.06 -0.22
N GLY A 148 16.21 25.95 0.08
CA GLY A 148 15.94 27.12 -0.76
C GLY A 148 15.35 26.75 -2.13
N ALA A 149 14.73 25.58 -2.25
CA ALA A 149 13.94 25.19 -3.42
C ALA A 149 12.50 25.74 -3.29
N LYS A 150 11.69 25.61 -4.34
CA LYS A 150 10.31 26.11 -4.38
C LYS A 150 9.32 24.98 -4.54
N LEU A 151 8.26 25.00 -3.73
CA LEU A 151 7.10 24.13 -3.93
C LEU A 151 6.12 24.81 -4.89
N ARG A 152 5.76 24.14 -5.98
CA ARG A 152 4.76 24.58 -6.97
C ARG A 152 3.56 23.66 -6.92
N VAL A 153 2.36 24.24 -7.06
CA VAL A 153 1.09 23.53 -6.95
C VAL A 153 0.35 23.63 -8.27
N ILE A 154 0.04 22.48 -8.88
CA ILE A 154 -0.84 22.38 -10.05
C ILE A 154 -2.27 22.66 -9.55
N PRO A 155 -2.99 23.65 -10.11
CA PRO A 155 -4.34 23.96 -9.67
C PRO A 155 -5.34 22.86 -10.05
N VAL A 156 -6.52 22.91 -9.42
CA VAL A 156 -7.63 21.99 -9.64
C VAL A 156 -8.84 22.82 -10.04
N ASP A 157 -9.59 22.37 -11.04
CA ASP A 157 -10.82 23.02 -11.48
C ASP A 157 -12.04 22.64 -10.59
N GLU A 158 -13.22 23.17 -10.92
CA GLU A 158 -14.45 22.90 -10.16
C GLU A 158 -14.97 21.46 -10.31
N ASN A 159 -14.50 20.72 -11.32
CA ASN A 159 -14.84 19.30 -11.53
C ASN A 159 -13.92 18.35 -10.76
N GLY A 160 -12.83 18.87 -10.16
CA GLY A 160 -11.82 18.06 -9.50
C GLY A 160 -10.72 17.56 -10.43
N GLU A 161 -10.50 18.22 -11.57
CA GLU A 161 -9.47 17.88 -12.55
C GLU A 161 -8.26 18.82 -12.48
N LEU A 162 -7.06 18.33 -12.85
CA LEU A 162 -5.84 19.15 -12.92
C LEU A 162 -5.84 20.03 -14.17
N ILE A 163 -5.31 21.26 -14.06
CA ILE A 163 -5.18 22.24 -15.16
C ILE A 163 -3.75 22.69 -15.43
#